data_AF-A0A9P6PWK0-F1
#
_entry.id   AF-A0A9P6PWK0-F1
#
_cell.length_a   1.000
_cell.length_b   1.000
_cell.length_c   1.000
_cell.angle_alpha   90.00
_cell.angle_beta   90.00
_cell.angle_gamma   90.00
#
_symmetry.space_group_name_H-M   'P 1'
#
loop_
_entity.id
_entity.type
_entity.pdbx_description
1 polymer ?
#
loop_
_entity_poly.entity_id
_entity_poly.type
_entity_poly.pdbx_seq_one_letter_code
_entity_poly.pdbx_strand_id
1 'polypeptide(L)'
;MDTLSKQGGVGATVWDAGIVLAKYLERVISTLGTPVATATETPGAKIELAPGLTAQSGQPLRILELGAGTGIVSLALARLLQDRKSAHPSPIGLGGVVNVVMTDKANVLPILQKNIDSNHQHDSKISDVHVEAFILDWEHYSGVRALETAPSEEGTCGSSDGVKSSEAATTETTASPKHDFVEQGHLDRIHWDLIIVSDCIWITDLHAPLNATLAKLVPKEASQTMKKTKIVTAFERRDFAKEMEFFAQLSKEFRFRDVKPEEMDPNWQSEDIYIFIAERRD
;
A
#
# COMPACT_ATOMS: atom_id res chain seq x y z
N MET A 1 -11.10 19.17 17.34
CA MET A 1 -11.01 18.07 16.36
C MET A 1 -11.31 18.63 15.00
N ASP A 2 -10.35 18.50 14.09
CA ASP A 2 -10.40 19.05 12.72
C ASP A 2 -11.54 18.40 11.91
N THR A 3 -12.18 19.14 11.03
CA THR A 3 -13.36 18.66 10.25
C THR A 3 -13.02 17.46 9.36
N LEU A 4 -11.76 17.36 8.93
CA LEU A 4 -11.23 16.26 8.13
C LEU A 4 -11.17 14.93 8.90
N SER A 5 -10.91 14.97 10.22
CA SER A 5 -10.88 13.73 11.01
C SER A 5 -12.27 13.11 11.15
N LYS A 6 -13.33 13.92 11.07
CA LYS A 6 -14.72 13.43 11.07
C LYS A 6 -15.14 12.83 9.73
N GLN A 7 -14.53 13.23 8.62
CA GLN A 7 -14.83 12.70 7.27
C GLN A 7 -14.06 11.40 6.96
N GLY A 8 -12.83 11.25 7.46
CA GLY A 8 -12.01 10.07 7.19
C GLY A 8 -12.39 8.81 7.99
N GLY A 9 -13.18 8.93 9.06
CA GLY A 9 -13.56 7.81 9.92
C GLY A 9 -12.33 7.05 10.44
N VAL A 10 -12.37 5.71 10.38
CA VAL A 10 -11.23 4.84 10.73
C VAL A 10 -9.99 5.06 9.85
N GLY A 11 -10.16 5.57 8.62
CA GLY A 11 -9.05 5.89 7.72
C GLY A 11 -8.25 7.13 8.13
N ALA A 12 -8.74 7.90 9.10
CA ALA A 12 -8.00 9.06 9.63
C ALA A 12 -7.03 8.70 10.78
N THR A 13 -7.03 7.45 11.24
CA THR A 13 -6.18 6.97 12.33
C THR A 13 -4.91 6.33 11.77
N VAL A 14 -3.78 6.62 12.42
CA VAL A 14 -2.56 5.83 12.22
C VAL A 14 -2.69 4.58 13.06
N TRP A 15 -2.72 3.42 12.41
CA TRP A 15 -2.80 2.11 13.07
C TRP A 15 -1.41 1.55 13.38
N ASP A 16 -1.29 0.82 14.49
CA ASP A 16 0.00 0.28 14.96
C ASP A 16 0.67 -0.63 13.93
N ALA A 17 -0.10 -1.44 13.20
CA ALA A 17 0.44 -2.27 12.12
C ALA A 17 1.08 -1.44 10.99
N GLY A 18 0.61 -0.21 10.76
CA GLY A 18 1.22 0.75 9.83
C GLY A 18 2.56 1.26 10.33
N ILE A 19 2.68 1.56 11.62
CA ILE A 19 3.94 2.00 12.23
C ILE A 19 4.97 0.87 12.18
N VAL A 20 4.58 -0.34 12.60
CA VAL A 20 5.43 -1.54 12.57
C VAL A 20 5.89 -1.84 11.13
N LEU A 21 4.99 -1.77 10.15
CA LEU A 21 5.34 -1.99 8.74
C LEU A 21 6.29 -0.92 8.20
N ALA A 22 6.07 0.35 8.52
CA ALA A 22 6.96 1.44 8.11
C ALA A 22 8.39 1.23 8.65
N LYS A 23 8.51 0.81 9.92
CA LYS A 23 9.80 0.53 10.56
C LYS A 23 10.47 -0.74 10.03
N TYR A 24 9.70 -1.76 9.70
CA TYR A 24 10.21 -2.92 8.95
C TYR A 24 10.80 -2.49 7.59
N LEU A 25 10.07 -1.69 6.80
CA LEU A 25 10.55 -1.18 5.52
C LEU A 25 11.80 -0.30 5.67
N GLU A 26 11.86 0.55 6.70
CA GLU A 26 13.06 1.33 7.02
C GLU A 26 14.27 0.45 7.28
N ARG A 27 14.13 -0.61 8.08
CA ARG A 27 15.19 -1.57 8.35
C ARG A 27 15.66 -2.23 7.06
N VAL A 28 14.73 -2.72 6.24
CA VAL A 28 15.05 -3.37 4.98
C VAL A 28 15.78 -2.42 4.03
N ILE A 29 15.26 -1.20 3.83
CA ILE A 29 15.92 -0.16 3.02
C ILE A 29 17.29 0.20 3.59
N SER A 30 17.42 0.17 4.91
CA SER A 30 18.66 0.54 5.57
C SER A 30 19.80 -0.42 5.25
N THR A 31 19.48 -1.70 5.09
CA THR A 31 20.41 -2.77 4.71
C THR A 31 20.79 -2.79 3.22
N LEU A 32 20.09 -2.02 2.40
CA LEU A 32 20.40 -1.90 0.97
C LEU A 32 21.72 -1.17 0.77
N GLY A 33 22.70 -1.90 0.24
CA GLY A 33 23.97 -1.31 -0.17
C GLY A 33 25.02 -1.20 0.94
N THR A 34 24.85 -1.82 2.12
CA THR A 34 26.03 -2.25 2.88
C THR A 34 26.68 -3.39 2.10
N PRO A 35 27.86 -3.20 1.49
CA PRO A 35 28.57 -4.32 0.91
C PRO A 35 28.86 -5.29 2.06
N VAL A 36 28.35 -6.52 1.96
CA VAL A 36 28.97 -7.59 2.75
C VAL A 36 30.44 -7.57 2.34
N ALA A 37 31.34 -7.32 3.28
CA ALA A 37 32.75 -6.99 3.06
C ALA A 37 33.58 -8.10 2.37
N THR A 38 32.94 -9.05 1.69
CA THR A 38 33.54 -10.24 1.08
C THR A 38 33.20 -10.42 -0.40
N ALA A 39 32.36 -9.58 -1.02
CA ALA A 39 31.99 -9.76 -2.43
C ALA A 39 32.74 -8.76 -3.35
N THR A 40 33.65 -9.29 -4.16
CA THR A 40 34.29 -8.62 -5.29
C THR A 40 33.26 -7.88 -6.15
N GLU A 41 33.47 -6.58 -6.32
CA GLU A 41 32.59 -5.67 -7.09
C GLU A 41 32.34 -6.20 -8.50
N THR A 42 31.12 -6.67 -8.75
CA THR A 42 30.66 -7.00 -10.10
C THR A 42 29.69 -5.91 -10.55
N PRO A 43 29.94 -5.21 -11.67
CA PRO A 43 28.97 -4.28 -12.23
C PRO A 43 27.65 -5.01 -12.52
N GLY A 44 26.56 -4.58 -11.86
CA GLY A 44 25.23 -5.21 -11.98
C GLY A 44 24.67 -5.88 -10.72
N ALA A 45 25.25 -5.62 -9.54
CA ALA A 45 24.72 -6.10 -8.26
C ALA A 45 23.25 -5.69 -8.04
N LYS A 46 22.38 -6.69 -7.83
CA LYS A 46 20.96 -6.50 -7.56
C LYS A 46 20.78 -5.99 -6.13
N ILE A 47 20.10 -4.86 -5.96
CA ILE A 47 19.70 -4.36 -4.65
C ILE A 47 18.32 -4.91 -4.33
N GLU A 48 18.22 -5.59 -3.18
CA GLU A 48 17.05 -6.37 -2.77
C GLU A 48 16.28 -5.63 -1.66
N LEU A 49 15.36 -4.73 -2.05
CA LEU A 49 14.54 -3.83 -1.21
C LEU A 49 13.60 -4.53 -0.21
N ALA A 50 13.58 -5.87 -0.25
CA ALA A 50 12.98 -6.89 0.60
C ALA A 50 13.38 -8.22 -0.04
N PRO A 51 13.43 -9.37 0.66
CA PRO A 51 13.78 -10.64 0.02
C PRO A 51 12.95 -10.89 -1.26
N GLY A 52 13.58 -10.73 -2.42
CA GLY A 52 13.11 -10.84 -3.80
C GLY A 52 12.70 -9.54 -4.53
N LEU A 53 12.73 -8.37 -3.89
CA LEU A 53 12.39 -7.09 -4.53
C LEU A 53 13.63 -6.44 -5.16
N THR A 54 13.90 -6.78 -6.42
CA THR A 54 15.10 -6.30 -7.12
C THR A 54 14.78 -5.05 -7.94
N ALA A 55 15.24 -3.88 -7.50
CA ALA A 55 15.22 -2.70 -8.37
C ALA A 55 16.27 -2.87 -9.47
N GLN A 56 15.85 -2.81 -10.73
CA GLN A 56 16.78 -2.81 -11.85
C GLN A 56 17.29 -1.38 -12.04
N SER A 57 18.60 -1.24 -12.23
CA SER A 57 19.20 0.07 -12.50
C SER A 57 18.53 0.72 -13.72
N GLY A 58 18.13 1.97 -13.59
CA GLY A 58 17.50 2.77 -14.64
C GLY A 58 16.02 2.47 -14.92
N GLN A 59 15.40 1.46 -14.30
CA GLN A 59 13.96 1.23 -14.43
C GLN A 59 13.19 1.94 -13.31
N PRO A 60 11.98 2.47 -13.58
CA PRO A 60 11.15 3.04 -12.55
C PRO A 60 10.76 2.00 -11.50
N LEU A 61 10.80 2.37 -10.21
CA LEU A 61 10.25 1.57 -9.12
C LEU A 61 8.80 1.97 -8.90
N ARG A 62 7.87 1.01 -9.01
CA ARG A 62 6.43 1.25 -8.91
C ARG A 62 5.86 0.58 -7.68
N ILE A 63 5.31 1.38 -6.78
CA ILE A 63 4.82 0.97 -5.47
C ILE A 63 3.34 1.36 -5.38
N LEU A 64 2.52 0.42 -4.92
CA LEU A 64 1.10 0.65 -4.67
C LEU A 64 0.77 0.33 -3.22
N GLU A 65 0.00 1.18 -2.54
CA GLU A 65 -0.59 0.87 -1.24
C GLU A 65 -2.12 0.77 -1.36
N LEU A 66 -2.69 -0.31 -0.83
CA LEU A 66 -4.13 -0.53 -0.73
C LEU A 66 -4.60 -0.22 0.68
N GLY A 67 -5.68 0.57 0.80
CA GLY A 67 -6.23 0.96 2.10
C GLY A 67 -5.25 1.82 2.90
N ALA A 68 -4.67 2.83 2.25
CA ALA A 68 -3.58 3.61 2.81
C ALA A 68 -3.98 4.40 4.08
N GLY A 69 -5.25 4.70 4.29
CA GLY A 69 -5.74 5.48 5.42
C GLY A 69 -5.10 6.86 5.45
N THR A 70 -4.25 7.09 6.46
CA THR A 70 -3.46 8.32 6.58
C THR A 70 -2.28 8.38 5.61
N GLY A 71 -1.87 7.24 5.06
CA GLY A 71 -0.73 7.15 4.16
C GLY A 71 0.62 6.99 4.84
N ILE A 72 0.65 6.72 6.15
CA ILE A 72 1.88 6.73 6.94
C ILE A 72 2.99 5.81 6.36
N VAL A 73 2.62 4.62 5.84
CA VAL A 73 3.59 3.64 5.35
C VAL A 73 4.23 4.12 4.06
N SER A 74 3.42 4.49 3.05
CA SER A 74 3.93 4.99 1.77
C SER A 74 4.68 6.31 1.90
N LEU A 75 4.25 7.23 2.78
CA LEU A 75 4.95 8.50 3.00
C LEU A 75 6.31 8.27 3.67
N ALA A 76 6.38 7.40 4.69
CA ALA A 76 7.65 7.03 5.30
C ALA A 76 8.58 6.37 4.27
N LEU A 77 8.06 5.43 3.48
CA LEU A 77 8.80 4.76 2.41
C LEU A 77 9.32 5.74 1.34
N ALA A 78 8.46 6.64 0.86
CA ALA A 78 8.83 7.64 -0.13
C ALA A 78 9.97 8.54 0.39
N ARG A 79 9.89 8.96 1.65
CA ARG A 79 10.95 9.76 2.29
C ARG A 79 12.27 8.98 2.39
N LEU A 80 12.22 7.73 2.82
CA LEU A 80 13.41 6.88 2.93
C LEU A 80 14.09 6.66 1.57
N LEU A 81 13.30 6.45 0.51
CA LEU A 81 13.80 6.31 -0.84
C LEU A 81 14.40 7.62 -1.36
N GLN A 82 13.78 8.77 -1.07
CA GLN A 82 14.31 10.09 -1.41
C GLN A 82 15.66 10.36 -0.73
N ASP A 83 15.75 10.07 0.57
CA ASP A 83 16.99 10.24 1.35
C ASP A 83 18.10 9.30 0.85
N ARG A 84 17.75 8.05 0.51
CA ARG A 84 18.68 7.07 -0.08
C ARG A 84 19.23 7.54 -1.43
N LYS A 85 18.36 8.02 -2.32
CA LYS A 85 18.78 8.57 -3.62
C LYS A 85 19.68 9.80 -3.46
N SER A 86 19.38 10.65 -2.49
CA SER A 86 20.19 11.84 -2.18
C SER A 86 21.57 11.47 -1.63
N ALA A 87 21.65 10.44 -0.77
CA ALA A 87 22.90 9.97 -0.18
C ALA A 87 23.77 9.14 -1.15
N HIS A 88 23.15 8.43 -2.11
CA HIS A 88 23.84 7.56 -3.07
C HIS A 88 23.38 7.84 -4.51
N PRO A 89 23.87 8.93 -5.16
CA PRO A 89 23.45 9.31 -6.51
C PRO A 89 23.92 8.38 -7.64
N SER A 90 24.73 7.37 -7.32
CA SER A 90 25.38 6.45 -8.27
C SER A 90 24.40 5.35 -8.76
N PRO A 91 24.60 4.72 -9.95
CA PRO A 91 23.59 3.89 -10.63
C PRO A 91 23.33 2.52 -9.97
N ILE A 92 23.95 2.25 -8.82
CA ILE A 92 23.83 1.00 -8.09
C ILE A 92 22.66 1.14 -7.10
N GLY A 93 21.42 1.01 -7.59
CA GLY A 93 20.30 0.68 -6.72
C GLY A 93 18.92 1.21 -7.09
N LEU A 94 18.79 2.51 -7.35
CA LEU A 94 17.51 3.18 -7.57
C LEU A 94 17.63 4.28 -8.65
N GLY A 95 18.40 4.01 -9.71
CA GLY A 95 18.71 4.99 -10.75
C GLY A 95 17.50 5.45 -11.58
N GLY A 96 16.33 4.81 -11.43
CA GLY A 96 15.07 5.22 -12.06
C GLY A 96 14.17 6.03 -11.14
N VAL A 97 13.11 6.60 -11.71
CA VAL A 97 12.05 7.30 -10.98
C VAL A 97 11.31 6.34 -10.05
N VAL A 98 10.96 6.77 -8.84
CA VAL A 98 10.11 6.03 -7.91
C VAL A 98 8.71 6.61 -7.98
N ASN A 99 7.72 5.79 -8.31
CA ASN A 99 6.32 6.16 -8.30
C ASN A 99 5.61 5.40 -7.17
N VAL A 100 5.13 6.15 -6.18
CA VAL A 100 4.35 5.65 -5.06
C VAL A 100 2.90 6.07 -5.25
N VAL A 101 2.03 5.08 -5.36
CA VAL A 101 0.60 5.27 -5.55
C VAL A 101 -0.12 4.78 -4.30
N MET A 102 -0.89 5.65 -3.67
CA MET A 102 -1.62 5.38 -2.44
C MET A 102 -3.10 5.33 -2.76
N THR A 103 -3.81 4.31 -2.29
CA THR A 103 -5.22 4.14 -2.62
C THR A 103 -6.10 3.88 -1.42
N ASP A 104 -7.29 4.47 -1.44
CA ASP A 104 -8.31 4.27 -0.41
C ASP A 104 -9.72 4.62 -0.95
N LYS A 105 -10.74 4.54 -0.11
CA LYS A 105 -12.11 4.99 -0.41
C LYS A 105 -12.16 6.51 -0.61
N ALA A 106 -13.17 6.94 -1.36
CA ALA A 106 -13.36 8.34 -1.73
C ALA A 106 -13.36 9.32 -0.54
N ASN A 107 -13.91 8.89 0.61
CA ASN A 107 -13.97 9.72 1.81
C ASN A 107 -12.63 9.89 2.54
N VAL A 108 -11.64 9.03 2.26
CA VAL A 108 -10.29 9.10 2.85
C VAL A 108 -9.35 9.94 1.99
N LEU A 109 -9.64 10.10 0.69
CA LEU A 109 -8.79 10.87 -0.22
C LEU A 109 -8.43 12.28 0.27
N PRO A 110 -9.33 13.09 0.89
CA PRO A 110 -8.96 14.42 1.38
C PRO A 110 -7.86 14.41 2.45
N ILE A 111 -7.88 13.46 3.40
CA ILE A 111 -6.83 13.37 4.42
C ILE A 111 -5.53 12.83 3.82
N LEU A 112 -5.63 11.88 2.88
CA LEU A 112 -4.49 11.33 2.18
C LEU A 112 -3.74 12.42 1.39
N GLN A 113 -4.47 13.23 0.62
CA GLN A 113 -3.89 14.36 -0.13
C GLN A 113 -3.27 15.41 0.81
N LYS A 114 -3.96 15.78 1.89
CA LYS A 114 -3.40 16.70 2.91
C LYS A 114 -2.07 16.18 3.47
N ASN A 115 -1.97 14.88 3.73
CA ASN A 115 -0.75 14.27 4.27
C ASN A 115 0.37 14.21 3.22
N ILE A 116 0.04 13.97 1.94
CA ILE A 116 1.00 14.09 0.83
C ILE A 116 1.55 15.52 0.77
N ASP A 117 0.68 16.53 0.71
CA ASP A 117 1.09 17.94 0.60
C ASP A 117 1.96 18.39 1.80
N SER A 118 1.68 17.83 2.99
CA SER A 118 2.38 18.18 4.23
C SER A 118 3.76 17.51 4.35
N ASN A 119 3.96 16.32 3.79
CA ASN A 119 5.16 15.51 4.00
C ASN A 119 6.02 15.36 2.74
N HIS A 120 5.43 15.56 1.57
CA HIS A 120 6.06 15.44 0.27
C HIS A 120 5.96 16.77 -0.45
N GLN A 121 6.72 17.75 0.02
CA GLN A 121 6.80 19.03 -0.70
C GLN A 121 7.48 18.81 -2.04
N HIS A 122 6.87 19.31 -3.11
CA HIS A 122 7.48 19.46 -4.41
C HIS A 122 8.69 20.40 -4.29
N ASP A 123 9.85 19.87 -3.92
CA ASP A 123 11.10 20.59 -4.16
C ASP A 123 11.22 20.70 -5.69
N SER A 124 10.98 21.90 -6.19
CA SER A 124 10.78 22.26 -7.61
C SER A 124 11.95 21.94 -8.55
N LYS A 125 12.99 21.28 -8.04
CA LYS A 125 14.07 20.68 -8.81
C LYS A 125 13.92 19.16 -8.81
N ILE A 126 13.04 18.67 -9.70
CA ILE A 126 12.97 17.28 -10.19
C ILE A 126 13.23 16.25 -9.07
N SER A 127 12.25 16.06 -8.18
CA SER A 127 12.31 14.92 -7.26
C SER A 127 12.08 13.64 -8.04
N ASP A 128 13.04 12.71 -7.99
CA ASP A 128 12.91 11.38 -8.59
C ASP A 128 11.91 10.47 -7.83
N VAL A 129 11.27 10.95 -6.77
CA VAL A 129 10.22 10.23 -6.03
C VAL A 129 8.91 10.99 -6.17
N HIS A 130 7.93 10.37 -6.81
CA HIS A 130 6.58 10.89 -6.98
C HIS A 130 5.62 10.12 -6.08
N VAL A 131 4.71 10.85 -5.44
CA VAL A 131 3.68 10.29 -4.57
C VAL A 131 2.35 10.84 -5.02
N GLU A 132 1.40 9.95 -5.30
CA GLU A 132 0.06 10.29 -5.78
C GLU A 132 -1.00 9.47 -5.04
N ALA A 133 -2.22 10.00 -4.95
CA ALA A 133 -3.34 9.35 -4.31
C ALA A 133 -4.51 9.12 -5.27
N PHE A 134 -5.12 7.94 -5.23
CA PHE A 134 -6.31 7.60 -6.04
C PHE A 134 -7.39 6.93 -5.21
N ILE A 135 -8.62 7.05 -5.70
CA ILE A 135 -9.74 6.29 -5.16
C ILE A 135 -9.61 4.85 -5.66
N LEU A 136 -9.68 3.88 -4.75
CA LEU A 136 -9.80 2.47 -5.10
C LEU A 136 -10.73 1.80 -4.10
N ASP A 137 -11.95 1.54 -4.56
CA ASP A 137 -12.89 0.70 -3.84
C ASP A 137 -12.72 -0.76 -4.30
N TRP A 138 -12.35 -1.66 -3.39
CA TRP A 138 -12.05 -3.05 -3.72
C TRP A 138 -13.24 -3.79 -4.31
N GLU A 139 -14.46 -3.52 -3.86
CA GLU A 139 -15.65 -4.20 -4.35
C GLU A 139 -15.93 -3.78 -5.79
N HIS A 140 -15.89 -2.47 -6.05
CA HIS A 140 -16.08 -1.94 -7.40
C HIS A 140 -14.96 -2.39 -8.34
N TYR A 141 -13.70 -2.33 -7.91
CA TYR A 141 -12.55 -2.62 -8.75
C TYR A 141 -12.43 -4.10 -9.11
N SER A 142 -12.68 -4.99 -8.14
CA SER A 142 -12.61 -6.43 -8.34
C SER A 142 -13.87 -7.01 -8.98
N GLY A 143 -15.01 -6.32 -8.85
CA GLY A 143 -16.33 -6.85 -9.22
C GLY A 143 -16.88 -7.90 -8.23
N VAL A 144 -16.18 -8.14 -7.12
CA VAL A 144 -16.61 -9.04 -6.04
C VAL A 144 -17.22 -8.19 -4.94
N ARG A 145 -18.47 -8.48 -4.57
CA ARG A 145 -19.15 -7.78 -3.46
C ARG A 145 -18.70 -8.32 -2.12
N ALA A 146 -18.74 -7.46 -1.11
CA ALA A 146 -18.64 -7.86 0.27
C ALA A 146 -19.72 -8.92 0.60
N LEU A 147 -19.41 -9.87 1.47
CA LEU A 147 -20.41 -10.81 1.95
C LEU A 147 -21.52 -10.02 2.65
N GLU A 148 -22.77 -10.19 2.21
CA GLU A 148 -23.91 -9.73 2.99
C GLU A 148 -23.94 -10.62 4.25
N THR A 149 -23.51 -10.08 5.39
CA THR A 149 -23.84 -10.71 6.66
C THR A 149 -25.36 -10.77 6.76
N ALA A 150 -25.90 -11.98 6.92
CA ALA A 150 -27.32 -12.13 7.28
C ALA A 150 -27.56 -11.24 8.51
N PRO A 151 -28.65 -10.45 8.55
CA PRO A 151 -28.88 -9.52 9.64
C PRO A 151 -28.84 -10.28 10.95
N SER A 152 -27.85 -9.97 11.79
CA SER A 152 -27.85 -10.42 13.17
C SER A 152 -29.13 -9.89 13.82
N GLU A 153 -29.93 -10.81 14.37
CA GLU A 153 -31.13 -10.50 15.14
C GLU A 153 -30.75 -9.69 16.39
N GLU A 154 -30.63 -8.37 16.24
CA GLU A 154 -30.64 -7.44 17.37
C GLU A 154 -31.71 -6.38 17.15
N GLY A 155 -32.77 -6.49 17.96
CA GLY A 155 -33.45 -5.37 18.59
C GLY A 155 -34.10 -4.33 17.69
N THR A 156 -35.36 -4.58 17.33
CA THR A 156 -36.30 -3.53 16.92
C THR A 156 -36.35 -2.38 17.94
N CYS A 157 -36.05 -1.16 17.48
CA CYS A 157 -36.66 0.06 18.01
C CYS A 157 -36.91 1.00 16.83
N GLY A 158 -38.19 1.16 16.49
CA GLY A 158 -38.60 2.06 15.41
C GLY A 158 -38.55 3.52 15.85
N SER A 159 -38.27 4.40 14.89
CA SER A 159 -39.09 5.59 14.62
C SER A 159 -38.65 6.19 13.29
N SER A 160 -39.66 6.42 12.45
CA SER A 160 -39.62 7.23 11.24
C SER A 160 -39.32 8.69 11.56
N ASP A 161 -38.57 9.37 10.71
CA ASP A 161 -39.04 10.61 10.07
C ASP A 161 -38.13 10.99 8.90
N GLY A 162 -38.77 11.23 7.75
CA GLY A 162 -38.10 11.64 6.52
C GLY A 162 -38.13 13.14 6.34
N VAL A 163 -37.05 13.71 5.81
CA VAL A 163 -37.07 14.96 5.05
C VAL A 163 -36.07 14.85 3.91
N LYS A 164 -36.56 15.05 2.68
CA LYS A 164 -35.76 15.29 1.48
C LYS A 164 -35.38 16.76 1.42
N SER A 165 -34.12 17.06 1.13
CA SER A 165 -33.75 18.31 0.46
C SER A 165 -32.56 18.08 -0.46
N SER A 166 -32.80 18.40 -1.73
CA SER A 166 -31.83 18.56 -2.80
C SER A 166 -31.24 19.96 -2.76
N GLU A 167 -29.94 20.13 -2.99
CA GLU A 167 -29.43 21.34 -3.63
C GLU A 167 -28.08 21.08 -4.32
N ALA A 168 -27.89 21.78 -5.42
CA ALA A 168 -26.90 21.53 -6.45
C ALA A 168 -25.88 22.68 -6.55
N ALA A 169 -24.77 22.37 -7.25
CA ALA A 169 -23.79 23.28 -7.84
C ALA A 169 -22.75 23.86 -6.85
N THR A 170 -21.50 24.13 -7.20
CA THR A 170 -20.84 24.39 -8.49
C THR A 170 -19.37 24.00 -8.41
N THR A 171 -18.87 23.39 -9.48
CA THR A 171 -17.45 23.10 -9.75
C THR A 171 -16.72 24.35 -10.27
N GLU A 172 -15.64 24.75 -9.62
CA GLU A 172 -14.58 25.55 -10.25
C GLU A 172 -13.25 24.78 -10.14
N THR A 173 -12.74 24.38 -11.30
CA THR A 173 -11.50 23.61 -11.44
C THR A 173 -10.41 24.56 -11.94
N THR A 174 -9.48 24.93 -11.07
CA THR A 174 -8.21 25.54 -11.47
C THR A 174 -7.22 24.41 -11.82
N ALA A 175 -6.90 24.30 -13.10
CA ALA A 175 -6.04 23.24 -13.63
C ALA A 175 -4.57 23.52 -13.31
N SER A 176 -4.00 22.74 -12.37
CA SER A 176 -2.56 22.52 -12.26
C SER A 176 -2.10 21.42 -13.23
N PRO A 177 -0.80 21.35 -13.58
CA PRO A 177 -0.28 20.45 -14.61
C PRO A 177 -0.50 18.99 -14.22
N LYS A 178 -1.30 18.26 -15.00
CA LYS A 178 -1.55 16.83 -14.80
C LYS A 178 -0.31 16.03 -15.18
N HIS A 179 0.31 15.35 -14.23
CA HIS A 179 1.20 14.24 -14.52
C HIS A 179 0.32 13.00 -14.80
N ASP A 180 0.29 12.56 -16.06
CA ASP A 180 -0.60 11.52 -16.59
C ASP A 180 -0.23 10.07 -16.18
N PHE A 181 0.21 9.81 -14.94
CA PHE A 181 0.75 8.49 -14.62
C PHE A 181 -0.34 7.41 -14.40
N VAL A 182 -1.50 7.74 -13.84
CA VAL A 182 -2.57 6.76 -13.58
C VAL A 182 -3.97 7.36 -13.76
N GLU A 183 -4.73 6.88 -14.73
CA GLU A 183 -6.20 6.97 -14.68
C GLU A 183 -6.74 5.75 -13.93
N GLN A 184 -7.76 5.94 -13.08
CA GLN A 184 -8.34 4.94 -12.18
C GLN A 184 -8.75 3.60 -12.86
N GLY A 185 -8.87 3.58 -14.20
CA GLY A 185 -9.15 2.39 -15.01
C GLY A 185 -7.95 1.60 -15.53
N HIS A 186 -6.71 1.93 -15.14
CA HIS A 186 -5.49 1.34 -15.70
C HIS A 186 -4.51 0.74 -14.68
N LEU A 187 -4.89 0.63 -13.40
CA LEU A 187 -4.01 0.07 -12.35
C LEU A 187 -3.61 -1.39 -12.60
N ASP A 188 -4.45 -2.18 -13.29
CA ASP A 188 -4.19 -3.56 -13.71
C ASP A 188 -3.28 -3.67 -14.93
N ARG A 189 -3.04 -2.57 -15.64
CA ARG A 189 -2.08 -2.48 -16.75
C ARG A 189 -0.68 -2.10 -16.30
N ILE A 190 -0.53 -1.71 -15.04
CA ILE A 190 0.74 -1.34 -14.44
C ILE A 190 1.36 -2.59 -13.83
N HIS A 191 2.59 -2.91 -14.23
CA HIS A 191 3.41 -3.85 -13.48
C HIS A 191 3.91 -3.15 -12.21
N TRP A 192 3.46 -3.65 -11.06
CA TRP A 192 3.88 -3.19 -9.74
C TRP A 192 5.08 -3.99 -9.26
N ASP A 193 6.06 -3.31 -8.68
CA ASP A 193 7.18 -3.99 -8.04
C ASP A 193 6.81 -4.42 -6.63
N LEU A 194 6.13 -3.52 -5.91
CA LEU A 194 5.70 -3.69 -4.53
C LEU A 194 4.24 -3.25 -4.37
N ILE A 195 3.45 -4.11 -3.73
CA ILE A 195 2.13 -3.77 -3.20
C ILE A 195 2.18 -3.84 -1.68
N ILE A 196 1.68 -2.80 -1.02
CA ILE A 196 1.64 -2.64 0.43
C ILE A 196 0.19 -2.75 0.88
N VAL A 197 -0.03 -3.51 1.95
CA VAL A 197 -1.33 -3.63 2.61
C VAL A 197 -1.10 -3.47 4.12
N SER A 198 -1.64 -2.43 4.72
CA SER A 198 -1.46 -2.18 6.15
C SER A 198 -2.80 -2.10 6.86
N ASP A 199 -2.98 -2.98 7.84
CA ASP A 199 -4.17 -3.10 8.68
C ASP A 199 -5.50 -3.12 7.93
N CYS A 200 -5.55 -3.85 6.81
CA CYS A 200 -6.74 -3.99 5.98
C CYS A 200 -7.53 -5.30 6.23
N ILE A 201 -7.00 -6.19 7.08
CA ILE A 201 -7.55 -7.53 7.34
C ILE A 201 -8.35 -7.53 8.65
N TRP A 202 -9.33 -6.63 8.76
CA TRP A 202 -10.17 -6.50 9.97
C TRP A 202 -11.68 -6.52 9.67
N ILE A 203 -12.10 -6.17 8.45
CA ILE A 203 -13.47 -6.36 7.97
C ILE A 203 -13.53 -7.65 7.16
N THR A 204 -14.10 -8.69 7.75
CA THR A 204 -14.22 -10.01 7.13
C THR A 204 -14.96 -9.99 5.79
N ASP A 205 -15.98 -9.15 5.68
CA ASP A 205 -16.76 -9.02 4.45
C ASP A 205 -15.91 -8.50 3.28
N LEU A 206 -14.82 -7.78 3.56
CA LEU A 206 -13.89 -7.26 2.55
C LEU A 206 -12.74 -8.22 2.21
N HIS A 207 -12.63 -9.39 2.85
CA HIS A 207 -11.56 -10.36 2.57
C HIS A 207 -11.60 -10.84 1.11
N ALA A 208 -12.78 -11.17 0.59
CA ALA A 208 -12.93 -11.64 -0.79
C ALA A 208 -12.67 -10.52 -1.83
N PRO A 209 -13.26 -9.31 -1.70
CA PRO A 209 -12.92 -8.16 -2.55
C PRO A 209 -11.43 -7.79 -2.56
N LEU A 210 -10.76 -7.81 -1.39
CA LEU A 210 -9.33 -7.51 -1.29
C LEU A 210 -8.48 -8.57 -1.99
N ASN A 211 -8.74 -9.86 -1.75
CA ASN A 211 -8.03 -10.95 -2.43
C ASN A 211 -8.23 -10.90 -3.96
N ALA A 212 -9.45 -10.63 -4.42
CA ALA A 212 -9.74 -10.48 -5.85
C ALA A 212 -9.04 -9.26 -6.46
N THR A 213 -8.95 -8.15 -5.71
CA THR A 213 -8.18 -6.96 -6.10
C THR A 213 -6.69 -7.27 -6.26
N LEU A 214 -6.06 -7.93 -5.29
CA LEU A 214 -4.66 -8.39 -5.38
C LEU A 214 -4.46 -9.32 -6.58
N ALA A 215 -5.39 -10.25 -6.82
CA ALA A 215 -5.31 -11.18 -7.94
C ALA A 215 -5.40 -10.47 -9.31
N LYS A 216 -6.15 -9.37 -9.40
CA LYS A 216 -6.27 -8.54 -10.61
C LYS A 216 -5.05 -7.64 -10.82
N LEU A 217 -4.48 -7.10 -9.74
CA LEU A 217 -3.27 -6.26 -9.79
C LEU A 217 -1.98 -7.05 -10.08
N VAL A 218 -1.98 -8.36 -9.80
CA VAL A 218 -0.82 -9.24 -10.02
C VAL A 218 -1.20 -10.41 -10.92
N PRO A 219 -1.49 -10.19 -12.23
CA PRO A 219 -1.98 -11.24 -13.13
C PRO A 219 -0.94 -12.37 -13.32
N LYS A 220 -1.42 -13.60 -13.59
CA LYS A 220 -0.54 -14.79 -13.73
C LYS A 220 0.43 -14.64 -14.89
N GLU A 221 -0.02 -14.01 -15.96
CA GLU A 221 0.74 -13.75 -17.19
C GLU A 221 1.92 -12.82 -16.91
N ALA A 222 1.79 -11.89 -15.95
CA ALA A 222 2.90 -11.05 -15.51
C ALA A 222 3.94 -11.81 -14.67
N SER A 223 3.58 -12.94 -14.05
CA SER A 223 4.50 -13.79 -13.26
C SER A 223 5.51 -14.54 -14.14
N GLN A 224 5.26 -14.63 -15.46
CA GLN A 224 6.21 -15.18 -16.43
C GLN A 224 7.31 -14.17 -16.83
N THR A 225 7.19 -12.91 -16.40
CA THR A 225 8.28 -11.94 -16.51
C THR A 225 9.37 -12.24 -15.47
N MET A 226 10.62 -11.89 -15.75
CA MET A 226 11.76 -12.11 -14.84
C MET A 226 11.63 -11.45 -13.45
N LYS A 227 10.63 -10.57 -13.22
CA LYS A 227 10.45 -9.82 -11.98
C LYS A 227 9.02 -10.01 -11.42
N LYS A 228 8.91 -10.78 -10.35
CA LYS A 228 7.64 -11.00 -9.64
C LYS A 228 7.32 -9.80 -8.73
N THR A 229 6.07 -9.36 -8.76
CA THR A 229 5.54 -8.39 -7.79
C THR A 229 5.59 -8.99 -6.40
N LYS A 230 6.05 -8.20 -5.43
CA LYS A 230 5.95 -8.52 -4.00
C LYS A 230 4.73 -7.87 -3.40
N ILE A 231 4.01 -8.60 -2.56
CA ILE A 231 2.98 -8.03 -1.69
C ILE A 231 3.53 -8.10 -0.27
N VAL A 232 3.57 -6.99 0.45
CA VAL A 232 3.93 -6.95 1.87
C VAL A 232 2.69 -6.50 2.63
N THR A 233 2.21 -7.38 3.50
CA THR A 233 1.01 -7.11 4.31
C THR A 233 1.37 -7.10 5.78
N ALA A 234 0.86 -6.13 6.53
CA ALA A 234 0.90 -6.12 7.99
C ALA A 234 -0.51 -5.99 8.55
N PHE A 235 -0.80 -6.69 9.64
CA PHE A 235 -2.07 -6.56 10.34
C PHE A 235 -1.89 -6.86 11.83
N GLU A 236 -2.76 -6.26 12.64
CA GLU A 236 -2.91 -6.62 14.05
C GLU A 236 -3.94 -7.75 14.17
N ARG A 237 -3.57 -8.81 14.88
CA ARG A 237 -4.42 -9.98 15.18
C ARG A 237 -5.53 -9.58 16.15
N ARG A 238 -6.78 -9.78 15.73
CA ARG A 238 -8.00 -9.47 16.49
C ARG A 238 -8.90 -10.69 16.61
N ASP A 239 -9.11 -11.39 15.49
CA ASP A 239 -9.85 -12.64 15.40
C ASP A 239 -9.13 -13.60 14.46
N PHE A 240 -8.26 -14.42 15.06
CA PHE A 240 -7.37 -15.32 14.33
C PHE A 240 -8.12 -16.25 13.36
N ALA A 241 -9.32 -16.71 13.72
CA ALA A 241 -10.08 -17.61 12.85
C ALA A 241 -10.48 -16.90 11.55
N LYS A 242 -10.99 -15.67 11.64
CA LYS A 242 -11.40 -14.88 10.47
C LYS A 242 -10.22 -14.42 9.63
N GLU A 243 -9.11 -14.04 10.28
CA GLU A 243 -7.87 -13.67 9.58
C GLU A 243 -7.30 -14.87 8.81
N MET A 244 -7.34 -16.07 9.39
CA MET A 244 -6.92 -17.29 8.71
C MET A 244 -7.78 -17.61 7.48
N GLU A 245 -9.06 -17.23 7.45
CA GLU A 245 -9.88 -17.35 6.24
C GLU A 245 -9.39 -16.44 5.11
N PHE A 246 -8.93 -15.22 5.42
CA PHE A 246 -8.29 -14.34 4.43
C PHE A 246 -7.05 -15.02 3.85
N PHE A 247 -6.17 -15.55 4.70
CA PHE A 247 -4.94 -16.23 4.24
C PHE A 247 -5.21 -17.54 3.50
N ALA A 248 -6.26 -18.28 3.87
CA ALA A 248 -6.71 -19.45 3.13
C ALA A 248 -7.14 -19.07 1.71
N GLN A 249 -7.87 -17.96 1.54
CA GLN A 249 -8.22 -17.43 0.22
C GLN A 249 -6.99 -16.93 -0.55
N LEU A 250 -6.12 -16.15 0.10
CA LEU A 250 -4.87 -15.64 -0.49
C LEU A 250 -4.00 -16.79 -1.02
N SER A 251 -3.89 -17.89 -0.26
CA SER A 251 -3.04 -19.05 -0.58
C SER A 251 -3.40 -19.77 -1.88
N LYS A 252 -4.62 -19.56 -2.40
CA LYS A 252 -5.10 -20.13 -3.66
C LYS A 252 -4.32 -19.56 -4.85
N GLU A 253 -3.95 -18.29 -4.78
CA GLU A 253 -3.31 -17.55 -5.88
C GLU A 253 -1.88 -17.13 -5.56
N PHE A 254 -1.55 -17.00 -4.28
CA PHE A 254 -0.27 -16.49 -3.81
C PHE A 254 0.41 -17.50 -2.88
N ARG A 255 1.73 -17.61 -2.95
CA ARG A 255 2.55 -18.18 -1.87
C ARG A 255 2.94 -17.04 -0.94
N PHE A 256 3.01 -17.30 0.35
CA PHE A 256 3.46 -16.30 1.30
C PHE A 256 4.26 -16.93 2.43
N ARG A 257 5.07 -16.10 3.09
CA ARG A 257 5.81 -16.43 4.31
C ARG A 257 5.58 -15.34 5.33
N ASP A 258 5.69 -15.70 6.61
CA ASP A 258 5.78 -14.72 7.67
C ASP A 258 7.18 -14.09 7.73
N VAL A 259 7.25 -12.85 8.18
CA VAL A 259 8.47 -12.15 8.57
C VAL A 259 8.67 -12.42 10.06
N LYS A 260 9.84 -12.95 10.43
CA LYS A 260 10.12 -13.30 11.82
C LYS A 260 10.47 -12.06 12.65
N PRO A 261 10.25 -12.05 13.98
CA PRO A 261 10.62 -10.92 14.85
C PRO A 261 12.06 -10.43 14.67
N GLU A 262 13.02 -11.32 14.44
CA GLU A 262 14.42 -10.97 14.17
C GLU A 262 14.67 -10.24 12.83
N GLU A 263 13.76 -10.40 11.87
CA GLU A 263 13.74 -9.65 10.62
C GLU A 263 13.10 -8.26 10.80
N MET A 264 12.32 -8.04 11.86
CA MET A 264 11.64 -6.77 12.17
C MET A 264 12.54 -5.76 12.90
N ASP A 265 12.03 -4.54 13.10
CA ASP A 265 12.70 -3.56 13.95
C ASP A 265 12.56 -3.99 15.43
N PRO A 266 13.67 -4.06 16.20
CA PRO A 266 13.65 -4.59 17.55
C PRO A 266 12.81 -3.75 18.54
N ASN A 267 12.60 -2.46 18.25
CA ASN A 267 11.83 -1.55 19.09
C ASN A 267 10.41 -1.33 18.58
N TRP A 268 10.12 -1.71 17.33
CA TRP A 268 8.85 -1.46 16.65
C TRP A 268 8.28 -2.75 16.09
N GLN A 269 7.89 -3.62 17.00
CA GLN A 269 7.24 -4.91 16.76
C GLN A 269 6.29 -5.23 17.92
N SER A 270 5.34 -6.13 17.69
CA SER A 270 4.38 -6.59 18.70
C SER A 270 4.08 -8.08 18.48
N GLU A 271 3.79 -8.82 19.55
CA GLU A 271 3.39 -10.24 19.47
C GLU A 271 2.05 -10.44 18.75
N ASP A 272 1.25 -9.38 18.67
CA ASP A 272 -0.04 -9.37 18.00
C ASP A 272 0.00 -8.71 16.61
N ILE A 273 1.15 -8.21 16.14
CA ILE A 273 1.29 -7.64 14.80
C ILE A 273 2.14 -8.54 13.93
N TYR A 274 1.56 -8.99 12.83
CA TYR A 274 2.20 -9.92 11.90
C TYR A 274 2.49 -9.23 10.58
N ILE A 275 3.66 -9.51 10.00
CA ILE A 275 4.01 -9.10 8.63
C ILE A 275 4.17 -10.36 7.78
N PHE A 276 3.58 -10.35 6.60
CA PHE A 276 3.73 -11.41 5.59
C PHE A 276 4.22 -10.84 4.27
N ILE A 277 5.03 -11.63 3.57
CA ILE A 277 5.46 -11.35 2.19
C ILE A 277 4.85 -12.41 1.28
N ALA A 278 4.09 -11.97 0.28
CA ALA A 278 3.43 -12.82 -0.70
C ALA A 278 3.91 -12.57 -2.13
N GLU A 279 3.79 -13.60 -2.97
CA GLU A 279 4.10 -13.59 -4.40
C GLU A 279 3.12 -14.48 -5.15
N ARG A 280 2.82 -14.15 -6.41
CA ARG A 280 1.97 -14.98 -7.25
C ARG A 280 2.55 -16.39 -7.41
N ARG A 281 1.69 -17.41 -7.30
CA ARG A 281 2.05 -18.80 -7.64
C ARG A 281 2.23 -18.92 -9.16
N ASP A 282 3.13 -19.80 -9.56
CA ASP A 282 3.33 -20.18 -10.96
C ASP A 282 2.20 -21.11 -11.44
#